data_AF-A0AB39U6M6-F1
#
_entry.id   AF-A0AB39U6M6-F1
#
_cell.length_a   1.000
_cell.length_b   1.000
_cell.length_c   1.000
_cell.angle_alpha   90.00
_cell.angle_beta   90.00
_cell.angle_gamma   90.00
#
_symmetry.space_group_name_H-M   'P 1'
#
loop_
_entity.id
_entity.type
_entity.pdbx_description
1 polymer ?
#
loop_
_entity_poly.entity_id
_entity_poly.type
_entity_poly.pdbx_seq_one_letter_code
_entity_poly.pdbx_strand_id
1 'polypeptide(L)'
;MKMDTRVQVRSNKELKDQATALLEGMGLDLTTAVNMMLKQIVNERRLPFQPAAQTFENAVLSTMDEPSIPVRDDASFADMIANA
;
A
#
# COMPACT_ATOMS: atom_id res chain seq x y z
N MET A 1 -33.03 4.49 -0.70
CA MET A 1 -32.73 4.89 -2.09
C MET A 1 -31.41 4.25 -2.45
N LYS A 2 -31.32 3.40 -3.50
CA LYS A 2 -30.03 2.87 -3.95
C LYS A 2 -29.25 4.01 -4.60
N MET A 3 -28.14 4.42 -3.98
CA MET A 3 -27.24 5.50 -4.43
C MET A 3 -26.06 4.90 -5.20
N ASP A 4 -26.32 3.84 -5.96
CA ASP A 4 -25.27 3.12 -6.68
C ASP A 4 -24.84 3.96 -7.88
N THR A 5 -23.54 4.26 -7.99
CA THR A 5 -22.95 4.99 -9.12
C THR A 5 -21.94 4.11 -9.84
N ARG A 6 -21.86 4.25 -11.16
CA ARG A 6 -20.95 3.45 -11.99
C ARG A 6 -19.53 4.04 -11.97
N VAL A 7 -18.55 3.19 -11.71
CA VAL A 7 -17.13 3.49 -11.94
C VAL A 7 -16.70 2.86 -13.26
N GLN A 8 -16.13 3.64 -14.18
CA GLN A 8 -15.57 3.15 -15.44
C GLN A 8 -14.05 3.37 -15.44
N VAL A 9 -13.29 2.29 -15.65
CA VAL A 9 -11.82 2.32 -15.66
C VAL A 9 -11.32 1.70 -16.95
N ARG A 10 -10.47 2.43 -17.69
CA ARG A 10 -9.76 1.88 -18.84
C ARG A 10 -8.52 1.15 -18.35
N SER A 11 -8.33 -0.10 -18.78
CA SER A 11 -7.17 -0.92 -18.42
C SER A 11 -6.69 -1.74 -19.62
N ASN A 12 -5.50 -2.31 -19.51
CA ASN A 12 -5.00 -3.31 -20.45
C ASN A 12 -5.75 -4.65 -20.23
N LYS A 13 -6.08 -5.35 -21.32
CA LYS A 13 -6.80 -6.64 -21.26
C LYS A 13 -6.02 -7.69 -20.48
N GLU A 14 -4.74 -7.84 -20.74
CA GLU A 14 -3.88 -8.81 -20.07
C GLU A 14 -3.81 -8.54 -18.56
N LEU A 15 -3.60 -7.28 -18.16
CA LEU A 15 -3.60 -6.87 -16.75
C LEU A 15 -4.93 -7.21 -16.06
N LYS A 16 -6.05 -6.93 -16.74
CA LYS A 16 -7.38 -7.25 -16.22
C LYS A 16 -7.54 -8.76 -16.03
N ASP A 17 -7.18 -9.56 -17.03
CA ASP A 17 -7.36 -11.01 -16.99
C ASP A 17 -6.49 -11.64 -15.88
N GLN A 18 -5.23 -11.19 -15.74
CA GLN A 18 -4.34 -11.63 -14.66
C GLN A 18 -4.89 -11.26 -13.27
N ALA A 19 -5.32 -10.01 -13.08
CA ALA A 19 -5.90 -9.55 -11.82
C ALA A 19 -7.17 -10.34 -11.47
N THR A 20 -8.05 -10.61 -12.45
CA THR A 20 -9.26 -11.40 -12.24
C THR A 20 -8.93 -12.83 -11.80
N ALA A 21 -8.01 -13.53 -12.47
CA ALA A 21 -7.64 -14.89 -12.10
C ALA A 21 -7.06 -14.98 -10.67
N LEU A 22 -6.22 -14.00 -10.28
CA LEU A 22 -5.66 -13.93 -8.93
C LEU A 22 -6.75 -13.66 -7.87
N LEU A 23 -7.68 -12.74 -8.15
CA LEU A 23 -8.79 -12.42 -7.24
C LEU A 23 -9.75 -13.61 -7.08
N GLU A 24 -10.05 -14.32 -8.16
CA GLU A 24 -10.90 -15.51 -8.12
C GLU A 24 -10.26 -16.62 -7.28
N GLY A 25 -8.93 -16.79 -7.35
CA GLY A 25 -8.19 -17.68 -6.45
C GLY A 25 -8.31 -17.31 -4.97
N MET A 26 -8.61 -16.05 -4.66
CA MET A 26 -8.90 -15.55 -3.31
C MET A 26 -10.40 -15.53 -2.97
N GLY A 27 -11.27 -16.01 -3.87
CA GLY A 27 -12.73 -15.97 -3.69
C GLY A 27 -13.34 -14.58 -3.87
N LEU A 28 -12.68 -13.68 -4.59
CA LEU A 28 -13.10 -12.30 -4.81
C LEU A 28 -13.34 -12.03 -6.30
N ASP A 29 -14.38 -11.25 -6.61
CA ASP A 29 -14.55 -10.69 -7.94
C ASP A 29 -13.87 -9.30 -8.06
N LEU A 30 -13.62 -8.86 -9.29
CA LEU A 30 -12.95 -7.59 -9.57
C LEU A 30 -13.73 -6.37 -9.02
N THR A 31 -15.07 -6.39 -9.06
CA THR A 31 -15.91 -5.31 -8.53
C THR A 31 -15.82 -5.23 -7.01
N THR A 32 -15.82 -6.37 -6.32
CA THR A 32 -15.62 -6.45 -4.88
C THR A 32 -14.26 -5.88 -4.49
N ALA A 33 -13.19 -6.27 -5.18
CA ALA A 33 -11.84 -5.76 -4.93
C ALA A 33 -11.74 -4.23 -5.13
N VAL A 34 -12.32 -3.70 -6.22
CA VAL A 34 -12.34 -2.25 -6.47
C VAL A 34 -13.12 -1.51 -5.37
N ASN A 35 -14.26 -2.04 -4.93
CA ASN A 35 -15.03 -1.43 -3.85
C ASN A 35 -14.28 -1.46 -2.52
N MET A 36 -13.54 -2.54 -2.21
CA MET A 36 -12.68 -2.62 -1.02
C MET A 36 -11.56 -1.57 -1.07
N MET A 37 -10.89 -1.43 -2.22
CA MET A 37 -9.86 -0.42 -2.45
C MET A 37 -10.39 1.01 -2.20
N LEU A 38 -11.56 1.34 -2.76
CA LEU A 38 -12.19 2.65 -2.57
C LEU A 38 -12.55 2.91 -1.10
N LYS A 39 -13.10 1.90 -0.39
CA LYS A 39 -13.40 2.01 1.04
C LYS A 39 -12.12 2.25 1.86
N GLN A 40 -11.04 1.55 1.54
CA GLN A 40 -9.78 1.72 2.25
C GLN A 40 -9.21 3.14 2.09
N ILE A 41 -9.27 3.69 0.87
CA ILE A 41 -8.84 5.08 0.60
C ILE A 41 -9.64 6.07 1.45
N VAL A 42 -10.97 5.91 1.52
CA VAL A 42 -11.83 6.80 2.31
C VAL A 42 -11.55 6.68 3.80
N ASN A 43 -11.41 5.45 4.30
CA ASN A 43 -11.20 5.18 5.73
C ASN A 43 -9.85 5.68 6.23
N GLU A 44 -8.80 5.44 5.45
CA GLU A 44 -7.42 5.71 5.88
C GLU A 44 -6.86 7.03 5.35
N ARG A 45 -7.59 7.72 4.47
CA ARG A 45 -7.19 8.98 3.82
C ARG A 45 -5.81 8.91 3.15
N ARG A 46 -5.48 7.73 2.62
CA ARG A 46 -4.22 7.44 1.92
C ARG A 46 -4.45 6.38 0.84
N LEU A 47 -3.48 6.22 -0.05
CA LEU A 47 -3.53 5.13 -1.03
C LEU A 47 -3.40 3.76 -0.32
N PRO A 48 -4.07 2.70 -0.82
CA PRO A 48 -4.07 1.37 -0.23
C PRO A 48 -2.81 0.57 -0.59
N PHE A 49 -1.74 1.30 -0.91
CA PHE A 49 -0.38 0.83 -1.17
C PHE A 49 0.54 2.04 -1.01
N GLN A 50 1.82 1.80 -0.70
CA GLN A 50 2.81 2.86 -0.64
C GLN A 50 3.28 3.19 -2.07
N PRO A 51 3.06 4.41 -2.58
CA PRO A 51 3.62 4.80 -3.86
C PRO A 51 5.14 4.88 -3.70
N ALA A 52 5.87 4.08 -4.46
CA ALA A 52 7.32 4.12 -4.48
C ALA A 52 7.78 4.49 -5.88
N ALA A 53 8.60 5.55 -5.98
CA ALA A 53 9.27 5.91 -7.23
C ALA A 53 10.40 4.93 -7.59
N GLN A 54 10.79 4.08 -6.64
CA GLN A 54 11.79 3.04 -6.75
C GLN A 54 11.16 1.71 -6.30
N THR A 55 11.67 0.57 -6.77
CA THR A 55 11.18 -0.73 -6.32
C THR A 55 11.36 -0.88 -4.80
N PHE A 56 10.56 -1.76 -4.17
CA PHE A 56 10.73 -2.08 -2.75
C PHE A 56 12.19 -2.49 -2.45
N GLU A 57 12.81 -3.29 -3.32
CA GLU A 57 14.22 -3.67 -3.22
C GLU A 57 15.16 -2.47 -3.21
N ASN A 58 14.94 -1.49 -4.08
CA ASN A 58 15.76 -0.28 -4.13
C ASN A 58 15.58 0.61 -2.89
N ALA A 59 14.36 0.68 -2.35
CA ALA A 59 14.10 1.40 -1.09
C ALA A 59 14.83 0.74 0.09
N VAL A 60 14.81 -0.60 0.17
CA VAL A 60 15.54 -1.36 1.20
C VAL A 60 17.06 -1.18 1.04
N LEU A 61 17.58 -1.29 -0.18
CA LEU A 61 19.01 -1.06 -0.46
C LEU A 61 19.45 0.36 -0.05
N SER A 62 18.64 1.37 -0.37
CA SER A 62 18.94 2.76 0.01
C SER A 62 18.98 2.96 1.53
N THR A 63 18.11 2.29 2.29
CA THR A 63 18.14 2.33 3.77
C THR A 63 19.34 1.60 4.37
N MET A 64 19.92 0.62 3.65
CA MET A 64 21.13 -0.07 4.10
C MET A 64 22.38 0.80 3.96
N ASP A 65 22.36 1.75 3.04
CA ASP A 65 23.44 2.73 2.85
C ASP A 65 23.34 3.92 3.83
N GLU A 66 22.22 4.06 4.57
CA GLU A 66 22.10 5.07 5.63
C GLU A 66 22.96 4.69 6.85
N PRO A 67 23.71 5.64 7.44
CA PRO A 67 24.52 5.35 8.61
C PRO A 67 23.61 4.96 9.79
N SER A 68 23.92 3.82 10.42
CA SER A 68 23.20 3.37 11.62
C SER A 68 23.25 4.44 12.69
N ILE A 69 22.10 4.76 13.31
CA ILE A 69 22.06 5.64 14.48
C ILE A 69 22.60 4.84 15.68
N PRO A 70 23.76 5.22 16.26
CA PRO A 70 24.33 4.48 17.37
C PRO A 70 23.53 4.76 18.64
N VAL A 71 22.75 3.78 19.08
CA VAL A 71 22.07 3.80 20.38
C VAL A 71 22.99 3.12 21.39
N ARG A 72 23.42 3.85 22.42
CA ARG A 72 24.36 3.34 23.43
C ARG A 72 23.66 2.48 24.49
N ASP A 73 22.47 2.87 24.87
CA ASP A 73 21.66 2.23 25.90
C ASP A 73 20.17 2.57 25.75
N ASP A 74 19.32 1.84 26.46
CA ASP A 74 17.86 1.97 26.38
C ASP A 74 17.37 3.37 26.80
N ALA A 75 18.12 4.06 27.68
CA ALA A 75 17.79 5.41 28.12
C ALA A 75 18.02 6.43 26.99
N SER A 76 19.15 6.31 26.27
CA SER A 76 19.44 7.14 25.10
C SER A 76 18.42 6.95 23.97
N PHE A 77 17.87 5.73 23.84
CA PHE A 77 16.80 5.45 22.87
C PHE A 77 15.49 6.14 23.25
N ALA A 78 15.11 6.06 24.53
CA ALA A 78 13.90 6.70 25.05
C ALA A 78 13.97 8.23 24.88
N ASP A 79 15.13 8.84 25.16
CA ASP A 79 15.36 10.27 24.96
C ASP A 79 15.29 10.68 23.48
N MET A 80 15.76 9.83 22.57
CA MET A 80 15.69 10.08 21.13
C MET A 80 14.25 10.09 20.61
N ILE A 81 13.42 9.13 21.05
CA ILE A 81 12.01 9.05 20.64
C ILE A 81 11.17 10.17 21.25
N ALA A 82 11.47 10.57 22.50
CA ALA A 82 10.74 11.62 23.19
C ALA A 82 10.97 13.02 22.60
N ASN A 83 12.06 13.22 21.85
CA ASN A 83 12.46 14.50 21.26
C ASN A 83 12.41 14.52 19.71
N ALA A 84 11.81 13.51 19.09
CA ALA A 84 11.55 13.43 17.65
C ALA A 84 10.22 14.10 17.28
#